data_AF-A0A954FFR7-F1
#
_entry.id   AF-A0A954FFR7-F1
#
_cell.length_a   1.000
_cell.length_b   1.000
_cell.length_c   1.000
_cell.angle_alpha   90.00
_cell.angle_beta   90.00
_cell.angle_gamma   90.00
#
_symmetry.space_group_name_H-M   'P 1'
#
loop_
_entity.id
_entity.type
_entity.pdbx_description
1 polymer ?
#
loop_
_entity_poly.entity_id
_entity_poly.type
_entity_poly.pdbx_seq_one_letter_code
_entity_poly.pdbx_strand_id
1 'polypeptide(L)'
;ERNTLYPKHGRDKDKDKDKDKDKDKDKVESYFHNMWSSINDFNRDISVDTTSFQSRVSQSKDWVILEQHQSQLYEQHQRLLSLYAAADAAALDNQKKKNRAIGGLFFLVGVAVVCFELYTHLLINWWELLIAYIVFLSAGVGLHRFVTRKKYHDKFIDYRSLAEALRVQFFWRLAGLPLTVSDHYLRTVRSELDWIRQAVRSSQLLTQAHSSSEQEYVQQNQKQNFNLIQKRWVEDQLNYYERTAQKNKETAHRCEWWITFCFRTAISLAVVMLLIHLKMEKMNHILAVLVFIAAAGAAFVHEFSEKAAFSVMARRYKWMHSLFATAHKRLAENVESGQYDAAQEIVQLLGEDALIENADWVIQTRHRQPELPAPG
;
A
#
# COMPACT_ATOMS: atom_id res chain seq x y z
N GLU A 1 -44.24 49.41 43.45
CA GLU A 1 -44.82 48.23 42.78
C GLU A 1 -43.70 47.27 42.40
N ARG A 2 -43.84 45.97 42.71
CA ARG A 2 -42.83 44.94 42.45
C ARG A 2 -42.81 44.62 40.96
N ASN A 3 -41.62 44.60 40.35
CA ASN A 3 -41.41 43.95 39.06
C ASN A 3 -40.22 43.00 39.14
N THR A 4 -40.46 41.74 38.82
CA THR A 4 -39.58 40.58 38.95
C THR A 4 -38.52 40.53 37.85
N LEU A 5 -37.24 40.55 38.22
CA LEU A 5 -36.10 40.20 37.36
C LEU A 5 -35.65 38.77 37.66
N TYR A 6 -36.10 37.79 36.86
CA TYR A 6 -35.42 36.50 36.73
C TYR A 6 -34.46 36.58 35.53
N PRO A 7 -33.15 36.32 35.68
CA PRO A 7 -32.25 36.23 34.54
C PRO A 7 -32.46 34.89 33.82
N LYS A 8 -32.83 34.94 32.54
CA LYS A 8 -32.72 33.82 31.59
C LYS A 8 -31.22 33.47 31.44
N HIS A 9 -30.70 32.56 32.26
CA HIS A 9 -29.33 32.04 32.12
C HIS A 9 -29.31 30.52 32.27
N GLY A 10 -30.00 29.83 31.36
CA GLY A 10 -30.05 28.36 31.35
C GLY A 10 -30.41 27.72 30.01
N ARG A 11 -30.32 28.46 28.89
CA ARG A 11 -30.75 27.92 27.58
C ARG A 11 -29.66 27.87 26.50
N ASP A 12 -28.52 28.52 26.72
CA ASP A 12 -27.39 28.50 25.77
C ASP A 12 -26.32 27.45 26.13
N LYS A 13 -26.13 27.14 27.42
CA LYS A 13 -25.19 26.07 27.85
C LYS A 13 -25.68 24.66 27.48
N ASP A 14 -26.99 24.44 27.39
CA ASP A 14 -27.55 23.15 26.96
C ASP A 14 -27.49 22.99 25.45
N LYS A 15 -27.65 24.07 24.67
CA LYS A 15 -27.50 24.05 23.21
C LYS A 15 -26.07 23.75 22.76
N ASP A 16 -25.06 24.25 23.47
CA ASP A 16 -23.66 23.94 23.15
C ASP A 16 -23.30 22.50 23.52
N LYS A 17 -23.84 21.97 24.64
CA LYS A 17 -23.70 20.54 25.00
C LYS A 17 -24.43 19.61 24.03
N ASP A 18 -25.60 19.99 23.54
CA ASP A 18 -26.35 19.20 22.56
C ASP A 18 -25.68 19.25 21.18
N LYS A 19 -25.13 20.40 20.76
CA LYS A 19 -24.32 20.50 19.53
C LYS A 19 -23.03 19.68 19.59
N ASP A 20 -22.36 19.63 20.74
CA ASP A 20 -21.15 18.80 20.89
C ASP A 20 -21.49 17.30 20.93
N LYS A 21 -22.62 16.91 21.54
CA LYS A 21 -23.14 15.54 21.46
C LYS A 21 -23.55 15.13 20.05
N ASP A 22 -24.20 16.01 19.30
CA ASP A 22 -24.59 15.75 17.92
C ASP A 22 -23.35 15.62 17.01
N LYS A 23 -22.34 16.49 17.18
CA LYS A 23 -21.05 16.35 16.47
C LYS A 23 -20.33 15.05 16.79
N ASP A 24 -20.34 14.61 18.04
CA ASP A 24 -19.70 13.35 18.42
C ASP A 24 -20.49 12.13 17.93
N LYS A 25 -21.81 12.23 17.88
CA LYS A 25 -22.67 11.22 17.25
C LYS A 25 -22.43 11.12 15.75
N ASP A 26 -22.36 12.26 15.04
CA ASP A 26 -22.08 12.32 13.61
C ASP A 26 -20.70 11.73 13.27
N LYS A 27 -19.68 12.01 14.10
CA LYS A 27 -18.34 11.41 13.95
C LYS A 27 -18.39 9.89 14.12
N VAL A 28 -19.11 9.40 15.12
CA VAL A 28 -19.24 7.96 15.38
C VAL A 28 -20.00 7.28 14.25
N GLU A 29 -21.09 7.87 13.77
CA GLU A 29 -21.87 7.35 12.65
C GLU A 29 -21.04 7.32 11.36
N SER A 30 -20.32 8.41 11.05
CA SER A 30 -19.40 8.47 9.92
C SER A 30 -18.30 7.41 10.00
N TYR A 31 -17.75 7.18 11.21
CA TYR A 31 -16.75 6.16 11.45
C TYR A 31 -17.26 4.74 11.11
N PHE A 32 -18.41 4.35 11.67
CA PHE A 32 -19.01 3.05 11.38
C PHE A 32 -19.42 2.93 9.91
N HIS A 33 -20.01 3.98 9.32
CA HIS A 33 -20.37 4.00 7.91
C HIS A 33 -19.16 3.74 7.01
N ASN A 34 -18.02 4.39 7.27
CA ASN A 34 -16.78 4.17 6.53
C ASN A 34 -16.28 2.73 6.68
N MET A 35 -16.29 2.19 7.90
CA MET A 35 -15.88 0.81 8.17
C MET A 35 -16.73 -0.21 7.39
N TRP A 36 -18.07 -0.08 7.43
CA TRP A 36 -18.98 -0.97 6.70
C TRP A 36 -18.89 -0.77 5.19
N SER A 37 -18.69 0.46 4.73
CA SER A 37 -18.46 0.75 3.31
C SER A 37 -17.22 0.05 2.78
N SER A 38 -16.12 -0.01 3.55
CA SER A 38 -14.91 -0.74 3.14
C SER A 38 -15.14 -2.25 3.02
N ILE A 39 -15.89 -2.85 3.96
CA ILE A 39 -16.27 -4.26 3.88
C ILE A 39 -17.16 -4.53 2.66
N ASN A 40 -18.15 -3.68 2.40
CA ASN A 40 -19.02 -3.80 1.23
C ASN A 40 -18.25 -3.61 -0.08
N ASP A 41 -17.30 -2.68 -0.12
CA ASP A 41 -16.43 -2.46 -1.26
C ASP A 41 -15.57 -3.70 -1.54
N PHE A 42 -15.00 -4.31 -0.50
CA PHE A 42 -14.26 -5.55 -0.60
C PHE A 42 -15.13 -6.68 -1.15
N ASN A 43 -16.30 -6.92 -0.53
CA ASN A 43 -17.24 -7.97 -0.95
C ASN A 43 -17.67 -7.82 -2.41
N ARG A 44 -17.95 -6.59 -2.86
CA ARG A 44 -18.30 -6.29 -4.25
C ARG A 44 -17.13 -6.50 -5.21
N ASP A 45 -15.91 -6.18 -4.79
CA ASP A 45 -14.73 -6.32 -5.64
C ASP A 45 -14.30 -7.80 -5.78
N ILE A 46 -14.56 -8.65 -4.77
CA ILE A 46 -14.29 -10.10 -4.84
C ILE A 46 -15.43 -10.92 -5.48
N SER A 47 -16.66 -10.37 -5.55
CA SER A 47 -17.78 -11.04 -6.21
C SER A 47 -17.71 -10.99 -7.75
N VAL A 48 -16.65 -10.41 -8.30
CA VAL A 48 -16.45 -10.28 -9.74
C VAL A 48 -16.05 -11.62 -10.34
N ASP A 49 -16.99 -12.24 -11.05
CA ASP A 49 -16.75 -13.54 -11.70
C ASP A 49 -16.13 -13.39 -13.10
N THR A 50 -14.92 -12.85 -13.15
CA THR A 50 -14.14 -12.77 -14.40
C THR A 50 -13.05 -13.82 -14.39
N THR A 51 -12.84 -14.52 -15.51
CA THR A 51 -11.77 -15.53 -15.67
C THR A 51 -10.39 -15.01 -15.26
N SER A 52 -10.09 -13.73 -15.58
CA SER A 52 -8.82 -13.09 -15.20
C SER A 52 -8.67 -12.86 -13.69
N PHE A 53 -9.79 -12.71 -12.95
CA PHE A 53 -9.78 -12.58 -11.50
C PHE A 53 -9.64 -13.96 -10.86
N GLN A 54 -10.41 -14.96 -11.31
CA GLN A 54 -10.29 -16.34 -10.82
C GLN A 54 -8.88 -16.91 -11.02
N SER A 55 -8.27 -16.65 -12.18
CA SER A 55 -6.87 -17.03 -12.43
C SER A 55 -5.89 -16.39 -11.44
N ARG A 56 -6.12 -15.13 -11.05
CA ARG A 56 -5.31 -14.46 -10.01
C ARG A 56 -5.55 -15.06 -8.63
N VAL A 57 -6.78 -15.41 -8.30
CA VAL A 57 -7.09 -16.10 -7.03
C VAL A 57 -6.36 -17.44 -6.96
N SER A 58 -6.41 -18.26 -8.01
CA SER A 58 -5.66 -19.53 -8.07
C SER A 58 -4.15 -19.30 -7.92
N GLN A 59 -3.59 -18.34 -8.67
CA GLN A 59 -2.16 -17.98 -8.54
C GLN A 59 -1.78 -17.57 -7.11
N SER A 60 -2.66 -16.82 -6.43
CA SER A 60 -2.42 -16.36 -5.06
C SER A 60 -2.47 -17.52 -4.06
N LYS A 61 -3.37 -18.51 -4.26
CA LYS A 61 -3.39 -19.75 -3.47
C LYS A 61 -2.11 -20.55 -3.65
N ASP A 62 -1.72 -20.78 -4.90
CA ASP A 62 -0.56 -21.60 -5.26
C ASP A 62 0.76 -21.02 -4.74
N TRP A 63 0.83 -19.69 -4.62
CA TRP A 63 1.97 -19.01 -4.04
C TRP A 63 2.16 -19.31 -2.55
N VAL A 64 1.07 -19.51 -1.79
CA VAL A 64 1.14 -19.86 -0.36
C VAL A 64 1.24 -21.37 -0.20
N ILE A 65 0.32 -22.14 -0.76
CA ILE A 65 0.34 -23.60 -0.71
C ILE A 65 0.18 -24.13 -2.13
N LEU A 66 1.14 -24.94 -2.59
CA LEU A 66 1.03 -25.59 -3.90
C LEU A 66 -0.27 -26.38 -4.03
N GLU A 67 -0.91 -26.30 -5.19
CA GLU A 67 -2.18 -26.99 -5.54
C GLU A 67 -2.24 -28.44 -5.03
N GLN A 68 -1.18 -29.21 -5.23
CA GLN A 68 -1.09 -30.62 -4.81
C GLN A 68 -1.23 -30.86 -3.29
N HIS A 69 -0.94 -29.86 -2.46
CA HIS A 69 -1.08 -29.95 -1.00
C HIS A 69 -2.35 -29.27 -0.48
N GLN A 70 -3.09 -28.53 -1.34
CA GLN A 70 -4.28 -27.80 -0.91
C GLN A 70 -5.40 -28.75 -0.47
N SER A 71 -5.61 -29.86 -1.18
CA SER A 71 -6.62 -30.87 -0.85
C SER A 71 -6.32 -31.66 0.43
N GLN A 72 -5.06 -31.66 0.88
CA GLN A 72 -4.61 -32.33 2.11
C GLN A 72 -4.82 -31.46 3.36
N LEU A 73 -5.10 -30.17 3.17
CA LEU A 73 -5.41 -29.26 4.27
C LEU A 73 -6.79 -29.57 4.83
N TYR A 74 -6.92 -29.39 6.15
CA TYR A 74 -8.21 -29.34 6.81
C TYR A 74 -9.15 -28.32 6.13
N GLU A 75 -10.43 -28.65 6.00
CA GLU A 75 -11.42 -27.86 5.22
C GLU A 75 -11.45 -26.38 5.63
N GLN A 76 -11.35 -26.10 6.93
CA GLN A 76 -11.37 -24.73 7.43
C GLN A 76 -10.11 -23.94 7.06
N HIS A 77 -8.94 -24.60 6.99
CA HIS A 77 -7.71 -23.99 6.48
C HIS A 77 -7.84 -23.64 4.99
N GLN A 78 -8.49 -24.49 4.18
CA GLN A 78 -8.75 -24.21 2.76
C GLN A 78 -9.67 -22.99 2.56
N ARG A 79 -10.68 -22.84 3.42
CA ARG A 79 -11.58 -21.67 3.40
C ARG A 79 -10.82 -20.39 3.74
N LEU A 80 -9.98 -20.41 4.78
CA LEU A 80 -9.13 -19.28 5.14
C LEU A 80 -8.14 -18.92 4.02
N LEU A 81 -7.50 -19.92 3.41
CA LEU A 81 -6.61 -19.74 2.26
C LEU A 81 -7.35 -19.13 1.05
N SER A 82 -8.61 -19.51 0.83
CA SER A 82 -9.44 -18.94 -0.24
C SER A 82 -9.77 -17.47 0.00
N LEU A 83 -10.05 -17.09 1.25
CA LEU A 83 -10.30 -15.69 1.59
C LEU A 83 -9.02 -14.85 1.45
N TYR A 84 -7.88 -15.37 1.92
CA TYR A 84 -6.56 -14.77 1.68
C TYR A 84 -6.34 -14.50 0.19
N ALA A 85 -6.55 -15.52 -0.65
CA ALA A 85 -6.28 -15.43 -2.08
C ALA A 85 -7.21 -14.44 -2.80
N ALA A 86 -8.48 -14.35 -2.36
CA ALA A 86 -9.39 -13.33 -2.84
C ALA A 86 -8.92 -11.91 -2.47
N ALA A 87 -8.43 -11.73 -1.24
CA ALA A 87 -7.89 -10.45 -0.79
C ALA A 87 -6.63 -10.04 -1.56
N ASP A 88 -5.68 -10.97 -1.74
CA ASP A 88 -4.45 -10.69 -2.49
C ASP A 88 -4.73 -10.41 -3.97
N ALA A 89 -5.60 -11.20 -4.61
CA ALA A 89 -6.00 -10.97 -6.01
C ALA A 89 -6.67 -9.60 -6.20
N ALA A 90 -7.55 -9.20 -5.28
CA ALA A 90 -8.19 -7.89 -5.29
C ALA A 90 -7.17 -6.75 -5.08
N ALA A 91 -6.19 -6.95 -4.20
CA ALA A 91 -5.10 -6.01 -3.99
C ALA A 91 -4.27 -5.81 -5.28
N LEU A 92 -3.85 -6.91 -5.92
CA LEU A 92 -3.07 -6.87 -7.17
C LEU A 92 -3.83 -6.20 -8.32
N ASP A 93 -5.14 -6.41 -8.43
CA ASP A 93 -5.96 -5.76 -9.45
C ASP A 93 -6.04 -4.24 -9.25
N ASN A 94 -6.25 -3.81 -8.00
CA ASN A 94 -6.23 -2.39 -7.65
C ASN A 94 -4.84 -1.77 -7.79
N GLN A 95 -3.77 -2.52 -7.50
CA GLN A 95 -2.38 -2.09 -7.72
C GLN A 95 -2.12 -1.78 -9.19
N LYS A 96 -2.59 -2.64 -10.11
CA LYS A 96 -2.45 -2.43 -11.56
C LYS A 96 -3.20 -1.18 -12.00
N LYS A 97 -4.44 -0.99 -11.55
CA LYS A 97 -5.26 0.20 -11.86
C LYS A 97 -4.59 1.48 -11.34
N LYS A 98 -4.09 1.46 -10.10
CA LYS A 98 -3.34 2.55 -9.49
C LYS A 98 -2.10 2.91 -10.32
N ASN A 99 -1.27 1.93 -10.67
CA ASN A 99 -0.04 2.18 -11.40
C ASN A 99 -0.29 2.73 -12.81
N ARG A 100 -1.33 2.24 -13.50
CA ARG A 100 -1.75 2.80 -14.81
C ARG A 100 -2.24 4.24 -14.66
N ALA A 101 -3.02 4.53 -13.63
CA ALA A 101 -3.51 5.88 -13.37
C ALA A 101 -2.37 6.87 -13.11
N ILE A 102 -1.41 6.50 -12.26
CA ILE A 102 -0.22 7.31 -11.98
C ILE A 102 0.60 7.53 -13.27
N GLY A 103 0.85 6.46 -14.04
CA GLY A 103 1.55 6.57 -15.32
C GLY A 103 0.83 7.47 -16.32
N GLY A 104 -0.51 7.37 -16.41
CA GLY A 104 -1.32 8.25 -17.25
C GLY A 104 -1.28 9.71 -16.82
N LEU A 105 -1.36 9.99 -15.51
CA LEU A 105 -1.27 11.36 -14.98
C LEU A 105 0.08 11.99 -15.32
N PHE A 106 1.16 11.24 -15.09
CA PHE A 106 2.51 11.70 -15.40
C PHE A 106 2.72 11.92 -16.90
N PHE A 107 2.19 11.05 -17.74
CA PHE A 107 2.21 11.25 -19.19
C PHE A 107 1.49 12.53 -19.61
N LEU A 108 0.27 12.76 -19.10
CA LEU A 108 -0.52 13.95 -19.43
C LEU A 108 0.17 15.25 -18.99
N VAL A 109 0.69 15.29 -17.76
CA VAL A 109 1.42 16.46 -17.24
C VAL A 109 2.72 16.67 -18.02
N GLY A 110 3.47 15.61 -18.31
CA GLY A 110 4.71 15.69 -19.08
C GLY A 110 4.50 16.25 -20.48
N VAL A 111 3.47 15.77 -21.20
CA VAL A 111 3.13 16.31 -22.53
C VAL A 111 2.68 17.77 -22.43
N ALA A 112 1.87 18.12 -21.43
CA ALA A 112 1.47 19.51 -21.22
C ALA A 112 2.69 20.44 -21.05
N VAL A 113 3.61 20.07 -20.15
CA VAL A 113 4.85 20.84 -19.90
C VAL A 113 5.67 21.01 -21.17
N VAL A 114 5.83 19.96 -21.98
CA VAL A 114 6.54 20.05 -23.27
C VAL A 114 5.81 20.97 -24.26
N CYS A 115 4.48 20.89 -24.37
CA CYS A 115 3.71 21.77 -25.25
C CYS A 115 3.89 23.26 -24.87
N PHE A 116 3.84 23.58 -23.57
CA PHE A 116 4.04 24.94 -23.09
C PHE A 116 5.46 25.44 -23.39
N GLU A 117 6.48 24.63 -23.10
CA GLU A 117 7.88 24.99 -23.31
C GLU A 117 8.22 25.19 -24.80
N LEU A 118 7.65 24.36 -25.68
CA LEU A 118 7.80 24.54 -27.13
C LEU A 118 7.13 25.83 -27.62
N TYR A 119 5.95 26.17 -27.08
CA TYR A 119 5.22 27.38 -27.43
C TYR A 119 6.00 28.65 -27.03
N THR A 120 6.56 28.71 -25.81
CA THR A 120 7.22 29.91 -25.29
C THR A 120 8.54 30.24 -25.99
N HIS A 121 9.23 29.24 -26.55
CA HIS A 121 10.58 29.41 -27.05
C HIS A 121 10.80 29.09 -28.54
N LEU A 122 10.07 28.13 -29.12
CA LEU A 122 10.36 27.65 -30.48
C LEU A 122 9.22 27.91 -31.47
N LEU A 123 7.98 27.73 -31.03
CA LEU A 123 6.80 27.70 -31.87
C LEU A 123 5.76 28.73 -31.38
N ILE A 124 6.21 29.97 -31.17
CA ILE A 124 5.40 31.08 -30.61
C ILE A 124 4.12 31.34 -31.42
N ASN A 125 4.18 31.12 -32.75
CA ASN A 125 3.03 31.34 -33.62
C ASN A 125 2.03 30.18 -33.62
N TRP A 126 2.36 29.03 -33.02
CA TRP A 126 1.54 27.83 -33.00
C TRP A 126 0.69 27.80 -31.73
N TRP A 127 -0.33 28.67 -31.71
CA TRP A 127 -1.30 28.78 -30.62
C TRP A 127 -2.03 27.45 -30.35
N GLU A 128 -2.04 26.49 -31.29
CA GLU A 128 -2.55 25.14 -31.08
C GLU A 128 -1.83 24.40 -29.94
N LEU A 129 -0.54 24.71 -29.68
CA LEU A 129 0.21 24.15 -28.55
C LEU A 129 -0.33 24.65 -27.20
N LEU A 130 -0.85 25.88 -27.15
CA LEU A 130 -1.49 26.41 -25.95
C LEU A 130 -2.84 25.72 -25.68
N ILE A 131 -3.61 25.42 -26.74
CA ILE A 131 -4.80 24.57 -26.60
C ILE A 131 -4.39 23.19 -26.09
N ALA A 132 -3.38 22.56 -26.71
CA ALA A 132 -2.91 21.24 -26.31
C ALA A 132 -2.50 21.22 -24.84
N TYR A 133 -1.73 22.22 -24.37
CA TYR A 133 -1.36 22.40 -22.96
C TYR A 133 -2.59 22.40 -22.05
N ILE A 134 -3.60 23.22 -22.35
CA ILE A 134 -4.82 23.33 -21.55
C ILE A 134 -5.61 22.02 -21.57
N VAL A 135 -5.72 21.37 -22.73
CA VAL A 135 -6.43 20.09 -22.89
C VAL A 135 -5.76 18.99 -22.08
N PHE A 136 -4.43 18.84 -22.14
CA PHE A 136 -3.70 17.83 -21.41
C PHE A 136 -3.76 18.05 -19.89
N LEU A 137 -3.66 19.30 -19.42
CA LEU A 137 -3.86 19.61 -18.00
C LEU A 137 -5.28 19.29 -17.55
N SER A 138 -6.29 19.69 -18.33
CA SER A 138 -7.70 19.42 -18.03
C SER A 138 -8.00 17.93 -17.99
N ALA A 139 -7.44 17.17 -18.94
CA ALA A 139 -7.51 15.71 -18.97
C ALA A 139 -6.82 15.09 -17.74
N GLY A 140 -5.66 15.61 -17.32
CA GLY A 140 -4.95 15.18 -16.12
C GLY A 140 -5.79 15.38 -14.85
N VAL A 141 -6.40 16.56 -14.71
CA VAL A 141 -7.33 16.88 -13.62
C VAL A 141 -8.56 15.96 -13.64
N GLY A 142 -9.13 15.71 -14.82
CA GLY A 142 -10.25 14.80 -15.01
C GLY A 142 -9.91 13.36 -14.61
N LEU A 143 -8.76 12.86 -15.05
CA LEU A 143 -8.25 11.54 -14.70
C LEU A 143 -8.00 11.42 -13.19
N HIS A 144 -7.37 12.42 -12.58
CA HIS A 144 -7.14 12.46 -11.13
C HIS A 144 -8.47 12.37 -10.36
N ARG A 145 -9.47 13.19 -10.72
CA ARG A 145 -10.80 13.14 -10.09
C ARG A 145 -11.51 11.81 -10.28
N PHE A 146 -11.36 11.18 -11.44
CA PHE A 146 -11.92 9.86 -11.69
C PHE A 146 -11.27 8.79 -10.80
N VAL A 147 -9.93 8.81 -10.69
CA VAL A 147 -9.15 7.83 -9.93
C VAL A 147 -9.35 7.99 -8.42
N THR A 148 -9.39 9.20 -7.90
CA THR A 148 -9.66 9.47 -6.48
C THR A 148 -11.06 9.01 -6.09
N ARG A 149 -12.08 9.20 -6.95
CA ARG A 149 -13.43 8.65 -6.73
C ARG A 149 -13.46 7.13 -6.67
N LYS A 150 -12.60 6.45 -7.44
CA LYS A 150 -12.51 4.97 -7.45
C LYS A 150 -11.68 4.41 -6.30
N LYS A 151 -10.91 5.24 -5.59
CA LYS A 151 -10.08 4.87 -4.43
C LYS A 151 -9.16 3.67 -4.69
N TYR A 152 -8.62 3.53 -5.91
CA TYR A 152 -7.76 2.38 -6.25
C TYR A 152 -6.51 2.28 -5.36
N HIS A 153 -5.98 3.43 -4.93
CA HIS A 153 -4.84 3.47 -4.03
C HIS A 153 -5.21 2.93 -2.64
N ASP A 154 -6.27 3.46 -2.03
CA ASP A 154 -6.71 3.05 -0.69
C ASP A 154 -7.09 1.56 -0.70
N LYS A 155 -7.90 1.14 -1.68
CA LYS A 155 -8.28 -0.28 -1.86
C LYS A 155 -7.07 -1.20 -1.99
N PHE A 156 -6.03 -0.79 -2.70
CA PHE A 156 -4.80 -1.59 -2.80
C PHE A 156 -4.13 -1.77 -1.43
N ILE A 157 -3.97 -0.69 -0.67
CA ILE A 157 -3.35 -0.74 0.66
C ILE A 157 -4.17 -1.63 1.59
N ASP A 158 -5.48 -1.39 1.60
CA ASP A 158 -6.47 -2.03 2.45
C ASP A 158 -6.56 -3.52 2.18
N TYR A 159 -6.69 -3.93 0.92
CA TYR A 159 -6.79 -5.33 0.56
C TYR A 159 -5.46 -6.07 0.72
N ARG A 160 -4.32 -5.42 0.46
CA ARG A 160 -3.00 -6.01 0.74
C ARG A 160 -2.82 -6.24 2.24
N SER A 161 -3.23 -5.28 3.05
CA SER A 161 -3.12 -5.40 4.51
C SER A 161 -4.04 -6.50 5.05
N LEU A 162 -5.27 -6.62 4.53
CA LEU A 162 -6.15 -7.74 4.85
C LEU A 162 -5.55 -9.08 4.41
N ALA A 163 -5.00 -9.17 3.19
CA ALA A 163 -4.35 -10.39 2.71
C ALA A 163 -3.20 -10.80 3.64
N GLU A 164 -2.33 -9.86 4.02
CA GLU A 164 -1.22 -10.15 4.92
C GLU A 164 -1.70 -10.62 6.30
N ALA A 165 -2.73 -9.99 6.87
CA ALA A 165 -3.33 -10.41 8.13
C ALA A 165 -3.91 -11.84 8.06
N LEU A 166 -4.62 -12.16 6.97
CA LEU A 166 -5.16 -13.51 6.75
C LEU A 166 -4.06 -14.55 6.53
N ARG A 167 -2.95 -14.16 5.88
CA ARG A 167 -1.79 -15.02 5.65
C ARG A 167 -1.10 -15.40 6.96
N VAL A 168 -0.86 -14.42 7.83
CA VAL A 168 -0.32 -14.69 9.18
C VAL A 168 -1.28 -15.56 9.97
N GLN A 169 -2.58 -15.25 9.94
CA GLN A 169 -3.60 -16.06 10.63
C GLN A 169 -3.61 -17.51 10.14
N PHE A 170 -3.44 -17.73 8.84
CA PHE A 170 -3.37 -19.05 8.24
C PHE A 170 -2.18 -19.86 8.78
N PHE A 171 -0.98 -19.28 8.78
CA PHE A 171 0.21 -19.98 9.30
C PHE A 171 0.20 -20.15 10.83
N TRP A 172 -0.38 -19.22 11.58
CA TRP A 172 -0.62 -19.40 13.02
C TRP A 172 -1.56 -20.57 13.32
N ARG A 173 -2.63 -20.73 12.55
CA ARG A 173 -3.53 -21.88 12.68
C ARG A 173 -2.85 -23.19 12.32
N LEU A 174 -2.07 -23.23 11.24
CA LEU A 174 -1.27 -24.39 10.88
C LEU A 174 -0.25 -24.78 11.96
N ALA A 175 0.31 -23.78 12.67
CA ALA A 175 1.21 -24.01 13.79
C ALA A 175 0.48 -24.45 15.07
N GLY A 176 -0.85 -24.40 15.11
CA GLY A 176 -1.66 -24.73 16.28
C GLY A 176 -1.72 -23.63 17.35
N LEU A 177 -1.40 -22.39 16.99
CA LEU A 177 -1.48 -21.27 17.91
C LEU A 177 -2.96 -20.89 18.14
N PRO A 178 -3.41 -20.71 19.40
CA PRO A 178 -4.77 -20.26 19.72
C PRO A 178 -4.97 -18.75 19.53
N LEU A 179 -4.11 -18.12 18.71
CA LEU A 179 -3.99 -16.67 18.60
C LEU A 179 -4.78 -16.12 17.43
N THR A 180 -5.24 -14.90 17.63
CA THR A 180 -6.04 -14.15 16.68
C THR A 180 -5.28 -12.91 16.24
N VAL A 181 -5.02 -12.80 14.94
CA VAL A 181 -4.30 -11.65 14.36
C VAL A 181 -4.96 -10.32 14.74
N SER A 182 -6.29 -10.28 14.83
CA SER A 182 -7.02 -9.06 15.19
C SER A 182 -6.67 -8.49 16.58
N ASP A 183 -6.16 -9.32 17.48
CA ASP A 183 -5.78 -8.92 18.84
C ASP A 183 -4.31 -8.46 18.94
N HIS A 184 -3.46 -8.96 18.03
CA HIS A 184 -2.04 -8.60 17.92
C HIS A 184 -1.80 -7.42 16.96
N TYR A 185 -2.83 -6.99 16.25
CA TYR A 185 -2.75 -5.84 15.37
C TYR A 185 -2.61 -4.54 16.19
N LEU A 186 -1.59 -3.72 15.88
CA LEU A 186 -1.20 -2.54 16.66
C LEU A 186 -2.40 -1.68 17.07
N ARG A 187 -2.66 -1.62 18.39
CA ARG A 187 -3.70 -0.77 19.00
C ARG A 187 -3.52 0.72 18.72
N THR A 188 -2.34 1.13 18.25
CA THR A 188 -1.99 2.53 17.95
C THR A 188 -2.60 3.04 16.65
N VAL A 189 -3.09 2.15 15.77
CA VAL A 189 -3.54 2.50 14.39
C VAL A 189 -5.07 2.44 14.23
N ARG A 190 -5.83 2.70 15.31
CA ARG A 190 -7.27 2.39 15.44
C ARG A 190 -8.20 2.97 14.36
N SER A 191 -7.85 4.02 13.63
CA SER A 191 -8.79 4.56 12.63
C SER A 191 -8.63 3.92 11.25
N GLU A 192 -7.43 3.44 10.92
CA GLU A 192 -7.09 3.11 9.54
C GLU A 192 -7.31 1.64 9.19
N LEU A 193 -7.23 0.76 10.19
CA LEU A 193 -7.14 -0.69 10.02
C LEU A 193 -8.30 -1.43 10.71
N ASP A 194 -9.29 -0.71 11.23
CA ASP A 194 -10.35 -1.31 12.05
C ASP A 194 -11.30 -2.19 11.25
N TRP A 195 -11.64 -1.81 10.02
CA TRP A 195 -12.43 -2.66 9.15
C TRP A 195 -11.69 -3.97 8.84
N ILE A 196 -10.36 -3.94 8.73
CA ILE A 196 -9.52 -5.14 8.53
C ILE A 196 -9.57 -6.03 9.76
N ARG A 197 -9.43 -5.44 10.96
CA ARG A 197 -9.54 -6.20 12.22
C ARG A 197 -10.89 -6.90 12.33
N GLN A 198 -11.98 -6.20 12.00
CA GLN A 198 -13.31 -6.81 11.99
C GLN A 198 -13.47 -7.87 10.90
N ALA A 199 -12.95 -7.64 9.70
CA ALA A 199 -12.99 -8.63 8.61
C ALA A 199 -12.25 -9.92 9.01
N VAL A 200 -11.08 -9.81 9.63
CA VAL A 200 -10.33 -10.97 10.17
C VAL A 200 -11.14 -11.68 11.25
N ARG A 201 -11.74 -10.95 12.21
CA ARG A 201 -12.61 -11.57 13.25
C ARG A 201 -13.80 -12.31 12.64
N SER A 202 -14.49 -11.70 11.69
CA SER A 202 -15.60 -12.35 10.98
C SER A 202 -15.14 -13.60 10.23
N SER A 203 -13.95 -13.58 9.63
CA SER A 203 -13.39 -14.75 8.95
C SER A 203 -13.13 -15.94 9.87
N GLN A 204 -12.76 -15.69 11.14
CA GLN A 204 -12.54 -16.76 12.12
C GLN A 204 -13.82 -17.48 12.49
N LEU A 205 -14.92 -16.73 12.63
CA LEU A 205 -16.26 -17.32 12.85
C LEU A 205 -16.66 -18.20 11.66
N LEU A 206 -16.46 -17.71 10.43
CA LEU A 206 -16.79 -18.45 9.20
C LEU A 206 -15.96 -19.71 9.00
N THR A 207 -14.74 -19.72 9.54
CA THR A 207 -13.79 -20.82 9.41
C THR A 207 -13.66 -21.65 10.69
N GLN A 208 -14.63 -21.55 11.61
CA GLN A 208 -14.74 -22.34 12.84
C GLN A 208 -13.40 -22.51 13.58
N ALA A 209 -12.68 -21.39 13.76
CA ALA A 209 -11.34 -21.41 14.33
C ALA A 209 -11.31 -22.05 15.73
N HIS A 210 -10.27 -22.84 15.98
CA HIS A 210 -9.98 -23.52 17.25
C HIS A 210 -11.03 -24.55 17.66
N SER A 211 -11.70 -25.18 16.69
CA SER A 211 -12.53 -26.35 16.96
C SER A 211 -11.67 -27.51 17.50
N SER A 212 -12.28 -28.39 18.30
CA SER A 212 -11.58 -29.58 18.80
C SER A 212 -11.03 -30.45 17.65
N SER A 213 -11.76 -30.55 16.54
CA SER A 213 -11.33 -31.29 15.35
C SER A 213 -10.14 -30.66 14.62
N GLU A 214 -10.02 -29.32 14.64
CA GLU A 214 -8.83 -28.63 14.13
C GLU A 214 -7.62 -28.90 15.01
N GLN A 215 -7.78 -28.84 16.33
CA GLN A 215 -6.69 -29.10 17.28
C GLN A 215 -6.14 -30.52 17.15
N GLU A 216 -7.03 -31.52 17.03
CA GLU A 216 -6.65 -32.91 16.77
C GLU A 216 -5.90 -33.06 15.43
N TYR A 217 -6.38 -32.43 14.36
CA TYR A 217 -5.71 -32.44 13.05
C TYR A 217 -4.30 -31.86 13.13
N VAL A 218 -4.13 -30.70 13.80
CA VAL A 218 -2.82 -30.05 13.92
C VAL A 218 -1.86 -30.88 14.76
N GLN A 219 -2.31 -31.48 15.86
CA GLN A 219 -1.47 -32.37 16.68
C GLN A 219 -1.01 -33.60 15.89
N GLN A 220 -1.90 -34.23 15.12
CA GLN A 220 -1.55 -35.39 14.29
C GLN A 220 -0.56 -35.06 13.17
N ASN A 221 -0.60 -33.84 12.63
CA ASN A 221 0.20 -33.41 11.48
C ASN A 221 1.30 -32.39 11.84
N GLN A 222 1.67 -32.29 13.12
CA GLN A 222 2.50 -31.19 13.64
C GLN A 222 3.83 -31.03 12.88
N LYS A 223 4.59 -32.12 12.70
CA LYS A 223 5.86 -32.09 11.96
C LYS A 223 5.68 -31.66 10.50
N GLN A 224 4.66 -32.18 9.83
CA GLN A 224 4.36 -31.85 8.43
C GLN A 224 3.95 -30.38 8.29
N ASN A 225 3.12 -29.87 9.20
CA ASN A 225 2.70 -28.48 9.22
C ASN A 225 3.89 -27.54 9.45
N PHE A 226 4.80 -27.86 10.38
CA PHE A 226 6.00 -27.05 10.59
C PHE A 226 6.96 -27.06 9.40
N ASN A 227 7.17 -28.21 8.76
CA ASN A 227 7.95 -28.28 7.51
C ASN A 227 7.31 -27.43 6.41
N LEU A 228 5.97 -27.42 6.33
CA LEU A 228 5.22 -26.60 5.39
C LEU A 228 5.38 -25.11 5.72
N ILE A 229 5.24 -24.71 6.97
CA ILE A 229 5.43 -23.33 7.45
C ILE A 229 6.85 -22.86 7.12
N GLN A 230 7.87 -23.65 7.45
CA GLN A 230 9.26 -23.29 7.19
C GLN A 230 9.49 -23.04 5.69
N LYS A 231 9.05 -23.97 4.84
CA LYS A 231 9.29 -23.92 3.39
C LYS A 231 8.42 -22.89 2.66
N ARG A 232 7.17 -22.72 3.06
CA ARG A 232 6.16 -21.92 2.33
C ARG A 232 5.88 -20.56 2.92
N TRP A 233 6.21 -20.36 4.19
CA TRP A 233 6.10 -19.06 4.81
C TRP A 233 7.48 -18.45 5.01
N VAL A 234 8.30 -19.08 5.83
CA VAL A 234 9.53 -18.45 6.32
C VAL A 234 10.55 -18.28 5.19
N GLU A 235 10.80 -19.34 4.41
CA GLU A 235 11.73 -19.29 3.28
C GLU A 235 11.22 -18.40 2.14
N ASP A 236 9.92 -18.47 1.81
CA ASP A 236 9.33 -17.61 0.77
C ASP A 236 9.37 -16.12 1.18
N GLN A 237 9.15 -15.80 2.47
CA GLN A 237 9.30 -14.44 3.00
C GLN A 237 10.74 -13.97 3.00
N LEU A 238 11.68 -14.81 3.43
CA LEU A 238 13.11 -14.53 3.37
C LEU A 238 13.53 -14.11 1.95
N ASN A 239 13.16 -14.92 0.96
CA ASN A 239 13.45 -14.71 -0.45
C ASN A 239 12.75 -13.45 -0.98
N TYR A 240 11.49 -13.21 -0.60
CA TYR A 240 10.76 -12.01 -0.99
C TYR A 240 11.44 -10.75 -0.46
N TYR A 241 11.80 -10.71 0.83
CA TYR A 241 12.42 -9.55 1.44
C TYR A 241 13.80 -9.27 0.86
N GLU A 242 14.60 -10.30 0.57
CA GLU A 242 15.90 -10.14 -0.09
C GLU A 242 15.76 -9.50 -1.48
N ARG A 243 14.93 -10.11 -2.35
CA ARG A 243 14.71 -9.64 -3.72
C ARG A 243 14.15 -8.21 -3.72
N THR A 244 13.20 -7.93 -2.83
CA THR A 244 12.54 -6.61 -2.76
C THR A 244 13.47 -5.55 -2.18
N ALA A 245 14.29 -5.88 -1.19
CA ALA A 245 15.31 -4.98 -0.65
C ALA A 245 16.31 -4.59 -1.74
N GLN A 246 16.82 -5.58 -2.48
CA GLN A 246 17.78 -5.36 -3.56
C GLN A 246 17.17 -4.54 -4.70
N LYS A 247 15.97 -4.87 -5.15
CA LYS A 247 15.25 -4.12 -6.18
C LYS A 247 15.02 -2.66 -5.79
N ASN A 248 14.64 -2.40 -4.54
CA ASN A 248 14.42 -1.04 -4.05
C ASN A 248 15.75 -0.27 -3.95
N LYS A 249 16.83 -0.93 -3.51
CA LYS A 249 18.18 -0.33 -3.48
C LYS A 249 18.64 0.05 -4.89
N GLU A 250 18.51 -0.85 -5.86
CA GLU A 250 18.87 -0.60 -7.26
C GLU A 250 18.01 0.51 -7.87
N THR A 251 16.72 0.55 -7.55
CA THR A 251 15.82 1.60 -8.03
C THR A 251 16.18 2.96 -7.43
N ALA A 252 16.52 3.02 -6.14
CA ALA A 252 17.01 4.25 -5.50
C ALA A 252 18.29 4.77 -6.19
N HIS A 253 19.28 3.89 -6.42
CA HIS A 253 20.51 4.27 -7.12
C HIS A 253 20.26 4.72 -8.56
N ARG A 254 19.36 4.07 -9.29
CA ARG A 254 18.98 4.52 -10.65
C ARG A 254 18.33 5.90 -10.61
N CYS A 255 17.43 6.16 -9.67
CA CYS A 255 16.83 7.48 -9.49
C CYS A 255 17.90 8.54 -9.17
N GLU A 256 18.80 8.29 -8.22
CA GLU A 256 19.90 9.19 -7.86
C GLU A 256 20.83 9.47 -9.06
N TRP A 257 21.17 8.43 -9.82
CA TRP A 257 21.95 8.56 -11.05
C TRP A 257 21.23 9.44 -12.08
N TRP A 258 19.93 9.22 -12.33
CA TRP A 258 19.15 10.04 -13.26
C TRP A 258 19.03 11.49 -12.78
N ILE A 259 18.80 11.73 -11.49
CA ILE A 259 18.74 13.07 -10.91
C ILE A 259 20.07 13.80 -11.15
N THR A 260 21.19 13.18 -10.77
CA THR A 260 22.52 13.78 -10.93
C THR A 260 22.91 13.96 -12.39
N PHE A 261 22.57 13.02 -13.27
CA PHE A 261 22.79 13.11 -14.70
C PHE A 261 22.02 14.27 -15.33
N CYS A 262 20.71 14.36 -15.08
CA CYS A 262 19.85 15.43 -15.59
C CYS A 262 20.30 16.80 -15.05
N PHE A 263 20.67 16.89 -13.77
CA PHE A 263 21.15 18.13 -13.17
C PHE A 263 22.50 18.59 -13.76
N ARG A 264 23.48 17.68 -13.91
CA ARG A 264 24.76 17.99 -14.56
C ARG A 264 24.58 18.41 -16.02
N THR A 265 23.66 17.77 -16.73
CA THR A 265 23.32 18.11 -18.12
C THR A 265 22.70 19.50 -18.19
N ALA A 266 21.74 19.82 -17.33
CA ALA A 266 21.12 21.15 -17.26
C ALA A 266 22.15 22.26 -17.00
N ILE A 267 23.06 22.06 -16.04
CA ILE A 267 24.14 23.02 -15.75
C ILE A 267 25.08 23.18 -16.96
N SER A 268 25.49 22.06 -17.57
CA SER A 268 26.41 22.10 -18.71
C SER A 268 25.79 22.85 -19.90
N LEU A 269 24.52 22.59 -20.20
CA LEU A 269 23.77 23.30 -21.24
C LEU A 269 23.57 24.78 -20.91
N ALA A 270 23.33 25.12 -19.65
CA ALA A 270 23.19 26.51 -19.21
C ALA A 270 24.50 27.29 -19.35
N VAL A 271 25.65 26.67 -19.04
CA VAL A 271 26.97 27.28 -19.27
C VAL A 271 27.23 27.49 -20.76
N VAL A 272 26.93 26.50 -21.61
CA VAL A 272 27.05 26.65 -23.07
C VAL A 272 26.15 27.77 -23.58
N MET A 273 24.91 27.84 -23.10
CA MET A 273 23.96 28.90 -23.43
C MET A 273 24.51 30.28 -23.02
N LEU A 274 25.08 30.40 -21.82
CA LEU A 274 25.71 31.64 -21.34
C LEU A 274 26.89 32.06 -22.22
N LEU A 275 27.79 31.14 -22.58
CA LEU A 275 28.94 31.44 -23.44
C LEU A 275 28.52 31.90 -24.84
N ILE A 276 27.49 31.27 -25.41
CA ILE A 276 26.93 31.69 -26.70
C ILE A 276 26.30 33.09 -26.58
N HIS A 277 25.56 33.35 -25.51
CA HIS A 277 24.94 34.65 -25.27
C HIS A 277 25.99 35.76 -25.14
N LEU A 278 27.08 35.53 -24.39
CA LEU A 278 28.18 36.49 -24.23
C LEU A 278 28.92 36.76 -25.56
N LYS A 279 29.00 35.79 -26.47
CA LYS A 279 29.71 35.93 -27.74
C LYS A 279 28.85 36.53 -28.85
N MET A 280 27.58 36.16 -28.90
CA MET A 280 26.68 36.43 -30.04
C MET A 280 25.57 37.44 -29.70
N GLU A 281 25.46 37.87 -28.44
CA GLU A 281 24.39 38.73 -27.89
C GLU A 281 22.97 38.25 -28.21
N LYS A 282 22.81 36.97 -28.57
CA LYS A 282 21.54 36.35 -28.93
C LYS A 282 21.26 35.15 -28.04
N MET A 283 20.03 35.04 -27.58
CA MET A 283 19.57 33.87 -26.83
C MET A 283 19.31 32.69 -27.77
N ASN A 284 19.82 31.51 -27.43
CA ASN A 284 19.52 30.29 -28.16
C ASN A 284 18.32 29.58 -27.52
N HIS A 285 17.15 29.75 -28.12
CA HIS A 285 15.89 29.21 -27.62
C HIS A 285 15.84 27.68 -27.55
N ILE A 286 16.56 26.97 -28.43
CA ILE A 286 16.66 25.50 -28.38
C ILE A 286 17.40 25.07 -27.11
N LEU A 287 18.51 25.74 -26.78
CA LEU A 287 19.25 25.46 -25.55
C LEU A 287 18.43 25.77 -24.31
N ALA A 288 17.63 26.85 -24.31
CA ALA A 288 16.73 27.18 -23.21
C ALA A 288 15.74 26.03 -22.92
N VAL A 289 15.07 25.53 -23.96
CA VAL A 289 14.14 24.38 -23.86
C VAL A 289 14.84 23.13 -23.34
N LEU A 290 16.05 22.82 -23.83
CA LEU A 290 16.80 21.65 -23.37
C LEU A 290 17.25 21.77 -21.92
N VAL A 291 17.67 22.96 -21.47
CA VAL A 291 18.00 23.24 -20.07
C VAL A 291 16.77 23.01 -19.20
N PHE A 292 15.62 23.55 -19.60
CA PHE A 292 14.37 23.39 -18.86
C PHE A 292 13.93 21.92 -18.77
N ILE A 293 13.91 21.19 -19.89
CA ILE A 293 13.52 19.77 -19.91
C ILE A 293 14.46 18.94 -19.02
N ALA A 294 15.77 19.19 -19.06
CA ALA A 294 16.73 18.49 -18.21
C ALA A 294 16.50 18.81 -16.71
N ALA A 295 16.26 20.08 -16.37
CA ALA A 295 15.98 20.49 -14.99
C ALA A 295 14.64 19.93 -14.48
N ALA A 296 13.58 20.01 -15.29
CA ALA A 296 12.26 19.48 -14.97
C ALA A 296 12.31 17.95 -14.81
N GLY A 297 13.07 17.25 -15.67
CA GLY A 297 13.31 15.81 -15.53
C GLY A 297 13.98 15.45 -14.21
N ALA A 298 15.00 16.20 -13.79
CA ALA A 298 15.66 16.00 -12.49
C ALA A 298 14.69 16.20 -11.32
N ALA A 299 13.94 17.31 -11.30
CA ALA A 299 12.96 17.62 -10.27
C ALA A 299 11.87 16.55 -10.18
N PHE A 300 11.41 16.06 -11.33
CA PHE A 300 10.39 15.04 -11.41
C PHE A 300 10.84 13.69 -10.87
N VAL A 301 12.03 13.22 -11.26
CA VAL A 301 12.59 11.96 -10.73
C VAL A 301 12.86 12.07 -9.24
N HIS A 302 13.32 13.25 -8.78
CA HIS A 302 13.51 13.54 -7.36
C HIS A 302 12.19 13.42 -6.59
N GLU A 303 11.14 14.14 -7.01
CA GLU A 303 9.82 14.12 -6.37
C GLU A 303 9.21 12.70 -6.35
N PHE A 304 9.34 11.96 -7.45
CA PHE A 304 8.90 10.58 -7.52
C PHE A 304 9.68 9.68 -6.56
N SER A 305 11.01 9.80 -6.53
CA SER A 305 11.90 9.00 -5.68
C SER A 305 11.63 9.25 -4.20
N GLU A 306 11.41 10.51 -3.83
CA GLU A 306 11.10 10.92 -2.45
C GLU A 306 9.78 10.31 -1.98
N LYS A 307 8.72 10.42 -2.79
CA LYS A 307 7.41 9.82 -2.49
C LYS A 307 7.45 8.28 -2.46
N ALA A 308 8.26 7.66 -3.32
CA ALA A 308 8.40 6.21 -3.32
C ALA A 308 9.25 5.67 -2.16
N ALA A 309 10.11 6.51 -1.55
CA ALA A 309 10.96 6.20 -0.41
C ALA A 309 11.75 4.88 -0.54
N PHE A 310 12.27 4.61 -1.74
CA PHE A 310 12.93 3.34 -2.07
C PHE A 310 14.07 2.98 -1.12
N SER A 311 14.89 3.95 -0.71
CA SER A 311 16.01 3.73 0.22
C SER A 311 15.55 3.33 1.63
N VAL A 312 14.45 3.92 2.12
CA VAL A 312 13.82 3.55 3.40
C VAL A 312 13.27 2.14 3.33
N MET A 313 12.54 1.81 2.26
CA MET A 313 11.98 0.47 2.05
C MET A 313 13.07 -0.60 1.90
N ALA A 314 14.17 -0.29 1.22
CA ALA A 314 15.30 -1.20 1.08
C ALA A 314 15.92 -1.56 2.43
N ARG A 315 16.17 -0.57 3.29
CA ARG A 315 16.71 -0.81 4.64
C ARG A 315 15.75 -1.64 5.50
N ARG A 316 14.45 -1.35 5.43
CA ARG A 316 13.43 -2.08 6.17
C ARG A 316 13.36 -3.55 5.77
N TYR A 317 13.26 -3.84 4.48
CA TYR A 317 13.22 -5.21 4.00
C TYR A 317 14.53 -5.96 4.24
N LYS A 318 15.68 -5.27 4.25
CA LYS A 318 16.95 -5.87 4.68
C LYS A 318 16.90 -6.31 6.14
N TRP A 319 16.31 -5.51 7.03
CA TRP A 319 16.14 -5.89 8.44
C TRP A 319 15.19 -7.10 8.58
N MET A 320 14.03 -7.08 7.92
CA MET A 320 13.10 -8.21 7.91
C MET A 320 13.75 -9.50 7.38
N HIS A 321 14.54 -9.41 6.31
CA HIS A 321 15.30 -10.54 5.80
C HIS A 321 16.23 -11.13 6.87
N SER A 322 17.00 -10.30 7.60
CA SER A 322 17.89 -10.79 8.66
C SER A 322 17.16 -11.46 9.83
N LEU A 323 15.99 -10.93 10.19
CA LEU A 323 15.11 -11.51 11.20
C LEU A 323 14.60 -12.89 10.75
N PHE A 324 14.04 -12.98 9.55
CA PHE A 324 13.55 -14.23 8.97
C PHE A 324 14.65 -15.25 8.73
N ALA A 325 15.88 -14.84 8.39
CA ALA A 325 17.03 -15.72 8.24
C ALA A 325 17.37 -16.43 9.54
N THR A 326 17.37 -15.66 10.64
CA THR A 326 17.66 -16.18 11.98
C THR A 326 16.55 -17.13 12.43
N ALA A 327 15.29 -16.74 12.23
CA ALA A 327 14.15 -17.56 12.57
C ALA A 327 14.07 -18.85 11.74
N HIS A 328 14.40 -18.81 10.45
CA HIS A 328 14.44 -19.99 9.59
C HIS A 328 15.38 -21.07 10.15
N LYS A 329 16.60 -20.68 10.54
CA LYS A 329 17.57 -21.61 11.11
C LYS A 329 17.08 -22.20 12.44
N ARG A 330 16.63 -21.36 13.36
CA ARG A 330 16.14 -21.81 14.69
C ARG A 330 14.89 -22.67 14.58
N LEU A 331 13.99 -22.33 13.65
CA LEU A 331 12.78 -23.11 13.42
C LEU A 331 13.13 -24.52 12.94
N ALA A 332 14.07 -24.65 11.99
CA ALA A 332 14.56 -25.95 11.53
C ALA A 332 15.09 -26.82 12.68
N GLU A 333 15.98 -26.25 13.50
CA GLU A 333 16.62 -26.95 14.63
C GLU A 333 15.59 -27.45 15.67
N ASN A 334 14.59 -26.63 15.99
CA ASN A 334 13.54 -27.00 16.95
C ASN A 334 12.59 -28.06 16.39
N VAL A 335 12.25 -27.98 15.10
CA VAL A 335 11.37 -28.96 14.43
C VAL A 335 12.06 -30.32 14.31
N GLU A 336 13.36 -30.35 13.99
CA GLU A 336 14.15 -31.58 13.96
C GLU A 336 14.29 -32.22 15.35
N SER A 337 14.44 -31.39 16.38
CA SER A 337 14.55 -31.81 17.78
C SER A 337 13.21 -32.16 18.44
N GLY A 338 12.09 -32.02 17.73
CA GLY A 338 10.74 -32.26 18.25
C GLY A 338 10.26 -31.25 19.31
N GLN A 339 10.93 -30.09 19.41
CA GLN A 339 10.60 -29.01 20.36
C GLN A 339 9.55 -28.08 19.75
N TYR A 340 8.33 -28.58 19.57
CA TYR A 340 7.30 -27.85 18.85
C TYR A 340 6.79 -26.61 19.59
N ASP A 341 6.83 -26.58 20.93
CA ASP A 341 6.44 -25.39 21.69
C ASP A 341 7.37 -24.20 21.39
N ALA A 342 8.68 -24.45 21.30
CA ALA A 342 9.66 -23.43 20.90
C ALA A 342 9.50 -23.04 19.41
N ALA A 343 9.14 -23.99 18.55
CA ALA A 343 8.82 -23.71 17.15
C ALA A 343 7.57 -22.82 17.00
N GLN A 344 6.55 -23.06 17.83
CA GLN A 344 5.34 -22.23 17.92
C GLN A 344 5.67 -20.80 18.34
N GLU A 345 6.53 -20.63 19.35
CA GLU A 345 6.97 -19.30 19.80
C GLU A 345 7.68 -18.52 18.68
N ILE A 346 8.56 -19.18 17.93
CA ILE A 346 9.23 -18.55 16.76
C ILE A 346 8.20 -18.11 15.70
N VAL A 347 7.22 -18.97 15.40
CA VAL A 347 6.15 -18.66 14.42
C VAL A 347 5.25 -17.52 14.90
N GLN A 348 4.96 -17.45 16.20
CA GLN A 348 4.22 -16.35 16.80
C GLN A 348 5.00 -15.05 16.62
N LEU A 349 6.26 -14.98 17.06
CA LEU A 349 7.09 -13.78 16.98
C LEU A 349 7.25 -13.28 15.54
N LEU A 350 7.50 -14.19 14.58
CA LEU A 350 7.55 -13.84 13.16
C LEU A 350 6.23 -13.23 12.66
N GLY A 351 5.10 -13.76 13.12
CA GLY A 351 3.79 -13.22 12.76
C GLY A 351 3.56 -11.84 13.35
N GLU A 352 3.93 -11.62 14.61
CA GLU A 352 3.83 -10.31 15.26
C GLU A 352 4.69 -9.27 14.53
N ASP A 353 5.94 -9.60 14.22
CA ASP A 353 6.85 -8.71 13.48
C ASP A 353 6.36 -8.43 12.05
N ALA A 354 5.78 -9.44 11.36
CA ALA A 354 5.17 -9.25 10.04
C ALA A 354 3.94 -8.32 10.10
N LEU A 355 3.11 -8.43 11.14
CA LEU A 355 1.96 -7.56 11.34
C LEU A 355 2.38 -6.12 11.66
N ILE A 356 3.43 -5.93 12.46
CA ILE A 356 4.01 -4.61 12.76
C ILE A 356 4.57 -3.99 11.47
N GLU A 357 5.34 -4.76 10.68
CA GLU A 357 5.87 -4.31 9.40
C GLU A 357 4.75 -3.85 8.46
N ASN A 358 3.70 -4.66 8.33
CA ASN A 358 2.55 -4.35 7.48
C ASN A 358 1.81 -3.10 7.97
N ALA A 359 1.56 -2.96 9.27
CA ALA A 359 0.88 -1.79 9.83
C ALA A 359 1.67 -0.49 9.57
N ASP A 360 2.98 -0.50 9.79
CA ASP A 360 3.81 0.66 9.50
C ASP A 360 3.92 0.94 7.99
N TRP A 361 3.92 -0.11 7.15
CA TRP A 361 3.87 0.05 5.70
C TRP A 361 2.59 0.76 5.26
N VAL A 362 1.44 0.42 5.86
CA VAL A 362 0.15 1.10 5.60
C VAL A 362 0.25 2.58 5.93
N ILE A 363 0.69 2.92 7.14
CA ILE A 363 0.81 4.31 7.61
C ILE A 363 1.71 5.12 6.67
N GLN A 364 2.89 4.60 6.36
CA GLN A 364 3.84 5.30 5.49
C GLN A 364 3.31 5.46 4.07
N THR A 365 2.60 4.47 3.54
CA THR A 365 2.10 4.53 2.16
C THR A 365 0.94 5.52 2.04
N ARG A 366 0.08 5.62 3.07
CA ARG A 366 -1.01 6.61 3.11
C ARG A 366 -0.49 8.04 3.25
N HIS A 367 0.49 8.29 4.12
CA HIS A 367 1.07 9.64 4.26
C HIS A 367 1.87 10.11 3.04
N ARG A 368 2.31 9.20 2.17
CA ARG A 368 3.06 9.53 0.95
C ARG A 368 2.19 9.58 -0.30
N GLN A 369 0.86 9.67 -0.14
CA GLN A 369 -0.03 9.89 -1.27
C GLN A 369 0.32 11.22 -1.96
N PRO A 370 0.46 11.25 -3.30
CA PRO A 370 0.64 12.49 -4.02
C PRO A 370 -0.66 13.27 -3.95
N GLU A 371 -0.75 14.21 -3.00
CA GLU A 371 -1.71 15.29 -3.07
C GLU A 371 -1.32 16.17 -4.26
N LEU A 372 -2.26 16.42 -5.16
CA LEU A 372 -2.10 17.56 -6.07
C LEU A 372 -2.02 18.80 -5.19
N PRO A 373 -1.10 19.75 -5.46
CA PRO A 373 -1.14 21.04 -4.76
C PRO A 373 -2.56 21.59 -4.90
N ALA A 374 -3.22 21.81 -3.76
CA ALA A 374 -4.52 22.45 -3.76
C ALA A 374 -4.38 23.77 -4.53
N PRO A 375 -5.30 24.10 -5.45
CA PRO A 375 -5.32 25.44 -6.01
C PRO A 375 -5.52 26.40 -4.84
N GLY A 376 -4.44 27.11 -4.49
CA GLY A 376 -4.45 28.19 -3.51
C GLY A 376 -5.27 29.37 -4.00
#